data_AF-A0A9W9FZS4-F1
#
_entry.id   AF-A0A9W9FZS4-F1
#
_cell.length_a   1.000
_cell.length_b   1.000
_cell.length_c   1.000
_cell.angle_alpha   90.00
_cell.angle_beta   90.00
_cell.angle_gamma   90.00
#
_symmetry.space_group_name_H-M   'P 1'
#
loop_
_entity.id
_entity.type
_entity.pdbx_description
1 polymer ?
#
loop_
_entity_poly.entity_id
_entity_poly.type
_entity_poly.pdbx_seq_one_letter_code
_entity_poly.pdbx_strand_id
1 'polypeptide(L)' 'MVKFNILFALALATGALAATTNTDCQNSFDKCRSTGDPNEAQCASEHASCCATAFNDCRSTGDPNEAECAAQNAACKGQK' A
#
# COMPACT_ATOMS: atom_id res chain seq x y z
N MET A 1 -8.63 28.96 35.37
CA MET A 1 -9.02 28.43 34.04
C MET A 1 -7.75 28.19 33.23
N VAL A 2 -7.20 26.98 33.28
CA VAL A 2 -5.95 26.64 32.60
C VAL A 2 -6.31 26.16 31.19
N LYS A 3 -6.03 26.97 30.17
CA LYS A 3 -6.22 26.60 28.76
C LYS A 3 -5.15 25.57 28.40
N PHE A 4 -5.55 24.30 28.25
CA PHE A 4 -4.70 23.25 27.73
C PHE A 4 -4.58 23.40 26.21
N ASN A 5 -3.59 24.17 25.76
CA ASN A 5 -3.14 24.14 24.38
C ASN A 5 -2.26 22.91 24.18
N ILE A 6 -2.88 21.75 24.02
CA ILE A 6 -2.18 20.54 23.57
C ILE A 6 -2.02 20.65 22.06
N LEU A 7 -0.99 21.39 21.64
CA LEU A 7 -0.39 21.24 20.32
C LEU A 7 0.52 20.01 20.39
N PHE A 8 -0.07 18.81 20.35
CA PHE A 8 0.68 17.60 20.06
C PHE A 8 0.89 17.55 18.54
N ALA A 9 1.85 18.35 18.07
CA ALA A 9 2.42 18.15 16.76
C ALA A 9 3.28 16.87 16.84
N LEU A 10 2.64 15.72 16.62
CA LEU A 10 3.36 14.51 16.18
C LEU A 10 3.93 14.83 14.79
N ALA A 11 5.12 15.44 14.78
CA ALA A 11 6.03 15.34 13.66
C ALA A 11 6.56 13.90 13.63
N LEU A 12 5.76 12.97 13.09
CA LEU A 12 6.24 11.66 12.66
C LEU A 12 7.00 11.84 11.34
N ALA A 13 8.17 12.47 11.43
CA ALA A 13 9.20 12.36 10.42
C ALA A 13 9.99 11.08 10.68
N THR A 14 9.45 9.93 10.25
CA THR A 14 10.24 8.70 10.16
C THR A 14 9.71 7.91 8.98
N GLY A 15 10.37 8.08 7.84
CA GLY A 15 10.21 7.25 6.66
C GLY A 15 8.81 7.29 6.06
N ALA A 16 8.61 8.17 5.09
CA ALA A 16 7.97 7.70 3.87
C ALA A 16 8.89 6.62 3.27
N LEU A 17 8.93 5.42 3.86
CA LEU A 17 8.88 4.23 3.04
C LEU A 17 7.66 4.51 2.17
N ALA A 18 7.85 4.76 0.88
CA ALA A 18 6.74 4.99 -0.01
C ALA A 18 5.80 3.81 0.19
N ALA A 19 4.73 4.01 0.97
CA ALA A 19 3.76 2.96 1.24
C ALA A 19 3.27 2.58 -0.14
N THR A 20 3.63 1.38 -0.57
CA THR A 20 3.33 0.93 -1.92
C THR A 20 1.81 0.98 -2.03
N THR A 21 1.30 1.92 -2.85
CA THR A 21 -0.15 2.13 -2.92
C THR A 21 -0.74 1.12 -3.89
N ASN A 22 -2.04 0.82 -3.73
CA ASN A 22 -2.76 -0.01 -4.70
C ASN A 22 -2.60 0.54 -6.13
N THR A 23 -2.57 1.87 -6.29
CA THR A 23 -2.32 2.54 -7.57
C THR A 23 -0.95 2.22 -8.14
N ASP A 24 0.11 2.16 -7.33
CA ASP A 24 1.46 1.81 -7.79
C ASP A 24 1.54 0.34 -8.25
N CYS A 25 0.86 -0.55 -7.52
CA CYS A 25 0.73 -1.95 -7.92
C CYS A 25 0.00 -2.08 -9.26
N GLN A 26 -1.10 -1.35 -9.43
CA GLN A 26 -1.90 -1.41 -10.65
C GLN A 26 -1.15 -0.81 -11.85
N ASN A 27 -0.44 0.31 -11.66
CA ASN A 27 0.43 0.89 -12.68
C ASN A 27 1.54 -0.07 -13.12
N SER A 28 2.11 -0.83 -12.18
CA SER A 28 3.14 -1.84 -12.48
C SER A 28 2.57 -3.01 -13.27
N PHE A 29 1.36 -3.46 -12.93
CA PHE A 29 0.63 -4.47 -13.68
C PHE A 29 0.32 -4.01 -15.11
N ASP A 30 -0.23 -2.82 -15.27
CA ASP A 30 -0.58 -2.25 -16.59
C ASP A 30 0.68 -2.07 -17.46
N LYS A 31 1.79 -1.64 -16.84
CA LYS A 31 3.08 -1.53 -17.52
C LYS A 31 3.63 -2.89 -17.96
N CYS A 32 3.49 -3.91 -17.12
CA CYS A 32 3.88 -5.28 -17.48
C CYS A 32 3.08 -5.74 -18.71
N ARG A 33 1.76 -5.57 -18.69
CA ARG A 33 0.86 -5.93 -19.80
C ARG A 33 1.04 -5.12 -21.09
N SER A 34 1.60 -3.91 -20.97
CA SER A 34 1.89 -3.04 -22.11
C SER A 34 3.18 -3.43 -22.86
N THR A 35 3.93 -4.41 -22.35
CA THR A 35 5.07 -4.97 -23.08
C THR A 35 4.60 -5.79 -24.29
N GLY A 36 5.44 -5.94 -25.31
CA GLY A 36 5.02 -6.51 -26.60
C GLY A 36 4.55 -7.97 -26.55
N ASP A 37 5.02 -8.75 -25.56
CA ASP A 37 4.58 -10.12 -25.31
C ASP A 37 4.76 -10.44 -23.81
N PRO A 38 3.86 -9.91 -22.94
CA PRO A 38 4.01 -10.08 -21.51
C PRO A 38 3.65 -11.49 -21.08
N ASN A 39 4.42 -12.03 -20.13
CA ASN A 39 3.95 -13.17 -19.38
C ASN A 39 2.86 -12.71 -18.39
N GLU A 40 1.60 -12.86 -18.77
CA GLU A 40 0.44 -12.49 -17.96
C GLU A 40 0.43 -13.13 -16.57
N ALA A 41 0.91 -14.38 -16.46
CA ALA A 41 1.04 -15.04 -15.16
C ALA A 41 2.10 -14.34 -14.29
N GLN A 42 3.19 -13.88 -14.90
CA GLN A 42 4.22 -13.11 -14.20
C GLN A 42 3.68 -11.73 -13.79
N CYS A 43 3.02 -11.00 -14.68
CA CYS A 43 2.40 -9.71 -14.35
C CYS A 43 1.40 -9.84 -13.19
N ALA A 44 0.52 -10.85 -13.23
CA ALA A 44 -0.43 -11.11 -12.16
C ALA A 44 0.25 -11.50 -10.84
N SER A 45 1.37 -12.23 -10.90
CA SER A 45 2.14 -12.62 -9.72
C SER A 45 2.89 -11.44 -9.11
N GLU A 46 3.45 -10.56 -9.93
CA GLU A 46 4.09 -9.31 -9.50
C GLU A 46 3.07 -8.37 -8.86
N HIS A 47 1.89 -8.23 -9.48
CA HIS A 47 0.78 -7.47 -8.91
C HIS A 47 0.34 -8.01 -7.53
N ALA A 48 0.14 -9.33 -7.42
CA ALA A 48 -0.24 -9.95 -6.16
C ALA A 48 0.84 -9.80 -5.07
N SER A 49 2.11 -9.87 -5.47
CA SER A 49 3.26 -9.67 -4.57
C SER A 49 3.31 -8.21 -4.08
N CYS A 50 3.06 -7.25 -4.97
CA CYS A 50 2.97 -5.84 -4.63
C CYS A 50 1.86 -5.56 -3.60
N CYS A 51 0.65 -6.10 -3.82
CA CYS A 51 -0.45 -5.99 -2.86
C CYS A 51 -0.13 -6.64 -1.50
N ALA A 52 0.62 -7.74 -1.50
CA ALA A 52 1.04 -8.40 -0.27
C ALA A 52 2.09 -7.58 0.50
N THR A 53 3.04 -6.94 -0.20
CA THR A 53 4.00 -6.01 0.41
C THR A 53 3.27 -4.83 1.05
N ALA A 54 2.36 -4.18 0.31
CA ALA A 54 1.55 -3.08 0.84
C ALA A 54 0.77 -3.47 2.11
N PHE A 55 0.22 -4.68 2.13
CA PHE A 55 -0.45 -5.22 3.31
C PHE A 55 0.50 -5.43 4.50
N ASN A 56 1.68 -6.00 4.27
CA ASN A 56 2.68 -6.20 5.32
C ASN A 56 3.22 -4.87 5.86
N ASP A 57 3.43 -3.89 4.99
CA ASP A 57 3.86 -2.55 5.36
C ASP A 57 2.80 -1.87 6.25
N CYS A 58 1.52 -1.97 5.85
CA CYS A 58 0.40 -1.46 6.64
C CYS A 58 0.39 -2.09 8.04
N ARG A 59 0.52 -3.42 8.13
CA ARG A 59 0.58 -4.18 9.39
C ARG A 59 1.81 -3.89 10.26
N SER A 60 2.87 -3.40 9.66
CA SER A 60 4.13 -3.10 10.36
C SER A 60 4.13 -1.71 11.00
N THR A 61 3.07 -0.92 10.79
CA THR A 61 2.86 0.31 11.56
C THR A 61 2.56 -0.04 13.02
N GLY A 62 2.96 0.81 13.97
CA GLY A 62 2.93 0.45 15.40
C GLY A 62 1.56 0.13 15.99
N ASP A 63 0.49 0.60 15.35
CA ASP A 63 -0.91 0.29 15.69
C ASP A 63 -1.80 0.47 14.44
N PRO A 64 -1.75 -0.45 13.47
CA PRO A 64 -2.51 -0.34 12.24
C PRO A 64 -3.98 -0.69 12.47
N ASN A 65 -4.86 -0.01 11.74
CA ASN A 65 -6.20 -0.53 11.54
C ASN A 65 -6.15 -1.76 10.62
N GLU A 66 -6.12 -2.95 11.22
CA GLU A 66 -6.06 -4.23 10.50
C GLU A 66 -7.20 -4.44 9.51
N ALA A 67 -8.40 -3.96 9.84
CA ALA A 67 -9.54 -4.02 8.93
C ALA A 67 -9.30 -3.15 7.68
N GLU A 68 -8.66 -2.01 7.85
CA GLU A 68 -8.30 -1.10 6.76
C GLU A 68 -7.15 -1.64 5.92
N CYS A 69 -6.13 -2.25 6.55
CA CYS A 69 -5.07 -2.95 5.82
C CYS A 69 -5.64 -4.10 4.97
N ALA A 70 -6.56 -4.89 5.54
CA ALA A 70 -7.22 -5.99 4.82
C ALA A 70 -8.10 -5.48 3.67
N ALA A 71 -8.85 -4.38 3.90
CA ALA A 71 -9.66 -3.75 2.87
C ALA A 71 -8.80 -3.22 1.70
N GLN A 72 -7.67 -2.58 2.01
CA GLN A 72 -6.73 -2.11 0.99
C GLN A 72 -6.12 -3.26 0.19
N ASN A 73 -5.71 -4.35 0.84
CA ASN A 73 -5.19 -5.54 0.16
C ASN A 73 -6.25 -6.19 -0.75
N ALA A 74 -7.50 -6.30 -0.27
CA ALA A 74 -8.61 -6.83 -1.06
C ALA A 74 -8.92 -5.94 -2.26
N ALA A 75 -8.93 -4.61 -2.07
CA ALA A 75 -9.10 -3.66 -3.16
C ALA A 75 -7.98 -3.79 -4.20
N CYS A 76 -6.72 -3.86 -3.78
CA CYS A 76 -5.57 -4.07 -4.66
C CYS A 76 -5.73 -5.34 -5.50
N LYS A 77 -6.02 -6.47 -4.85
CA LYS A 77 -6.25 -7.74 -5.55
C LYS A 77 -7.52 -7.76 -6.40
N GLY A 78 -8.46 -6.84 -6.19
CA GLY A 78 -9.69 -6.73 -6.96
C GLY A 78 -9.60 -5.81 -8.18
N GLN A 79 -8.49 -5.07 -8.37
CA GLN A 79 -8.31 -4.13 -9.48
C GLN A 79 -7.90 -4.78 -10.81
N LYS A 80 -7.74 -6.11 -10.84
CA LYS A 80 -7.32 -6.89 -12.02
C LYS A 80 -8.47 -7.30 -12.93
#